data_AF-A0AAV7KIH8-F1
#
_entry.id   AF-A0AAV7KIH8-F1
#
_cell.length_a   1.000
_cell.length_b   1.000
_cell.length_c   1.000
_cell.angle_alpha   90.00
_cell.angle_beta   90.00
_cell.angle_gamma   90.00
#
_symmetry.space_group_name_H-M   'P 1'
#
loop_
_entity.id
_entity.type
_entity.pdbx_description
1 polymer ?
#
loop_
_entity_poly.entity_id
_entity_poly.type
_entity_poly.pdbx_seq_one_letter_code
_entity_poly.pdbx_strand_id
1 'polypeptide(L)'
;MASQVKNHLSNMKDELATTNESILEMDVQKKALDSEIILYEAEVLSCSSKLSMLEKQLDTVEQEQEDIKQEVKVRRARLNKKEQEMEVLESNQDEDENLKVSLEDDSKVLVGEITDAEVMLEDHKRRLRVLFSLVEKREEEGERFQDRILKAREQLDRVNVEIAELEQDESQLSENECILRDELKIINEEYLVVDNEYENFARQRTNLEHEVNEKTKKLELIEIEYDKQRDEISQFEDVMNEL
;
A
#
# COMPACT_ATOMS: atom_id res chain seq x y z
N MET A 1 -31.54 14.35 -25.94
CA MET A 1 -30.33 15.11 -25.58
C MET A 1 -30.24 15.33 -24.07
N ALA A 2 -31.10 16.15 -23.43
CA ALA A 2 -31.05 16.40 -21.97
C ALA A 2 -31.07 15.12 -21.10
N SER A 3 -31.94 14.15 -21.43
CA SER A 3 -31.98 12.86 -20.71
C SER A 3 -30.73 12.02 -20.88
N GLN A 4 -30.00 12.15 -22.00
CA GLN A 4 -28.77 11.41 -22.24
C GLN A 4 -27.61 12.01 -21.44
N VAL A 5 -27.49 13.34 -21.43
CA VAL A 5 -26.51 14.07 -20.62
C VAL A 5 -26.74 13.80 -19.13
N LYS A 6 -28.00 13.79 -18.67
CA LYS A 6 -28.34 13.45 -17.28
C LYS A 6 -27.92 12.02 -16.90
N ASN A 7 -28.11 11.06 -17.80
CA ASN A 7 -27.69 9.67 -17.56
C ASN A 7 -26.16 9.54 -17.53
N HIS A 8 -25.44 10.22 -18.42
CA HIS A 8 -23.97 10.28 -18.39
C HIS A 8 -23.46 10.86 -17.07
N LEU A 9 -24.04 11.98 -16.63
CA LEU A 9 -23.67 12.64 -15.38
C LEU A 9 -23.96 11.77 -14.14
N SER A 10 -25.00 10.93 -14.20
CA SER A 10 -25.27 9.94 -13.16
C SER A 10 -24.18 8.86 -13.13
N ASN A 11 -23.88 8.24 -14.27
CA ASN A 11 -22.86 7.20 -14.35
C ASN A 11 -21.49 7.70 -13.89
N MET A 12 -21.11 8.91 -14.30
CA MET A 12 -19.86 9.53 -13.89
C MET A 12 -19.75 9.77 -12.39
N LYS A 13 -20.85 10.10 -11.71
CA LYS A 13 -20.84 10.23 -10.24
C LYS A 13 -20.61 8.90 -9.56
N ASP A 14 -21.20 7.83 -10.09
CA ASP A 14 -21.01 6.48 -9.57
C ASP A 14 -19.57 6.00 -9.82
N GLU A 15 -18.99 6.31 -10.99
CA GLU A 15 -17.58 6.05 -11.30
C GLU A 15 -16.65 6.83 -10.35
N LEU A 16 -16.89 8.13 -10.17
CA LEU A 16 -16.09 8.96 -9.26
C LEU A 16 -16.18 8.50 -7.80
N ALA A 17 -17.35 8.07 -7.35
CA ALA A 17 -17.52 7.46 -6.03
C ALA A 17 -16.70 6.17 -5.90
N THR A 18 -16.75 5.30 -6.93
CA THR A 18 -16.00 4.04 -6.96
C THR A 18 -14.49 4.25 -6.97
N THR A 19 -14.00 5.21 -7.76
CA THR A 19 -12.58 5.60 -7.80
C THR A 19 -12.14 6.12 -6.43
N ASN A 20 -12.94 6.98 -5.79
CA ASN A 20 -12.62 7.49 -4.46
C ASN A 20 -12.58 6.41 -3.38
N GLU A 21 -13.51 5.46 -3.41
CA GLU A 21 -13.47 4.29 -2.51
C GLU A 21 -12.19 3.47 -2.74
N SER A 22 -11.81 3.26 -4.00
CA SER A 22 -10.60 2.50 -4.36
C SER A 22 -9.31 3.20 -3.89
N ILE A 23 -9.22 4.53 -4.04
CA ILE A 23 -8.10 5.33 -3.52
C ILE A 23 -8.00 5.17 -2.01
N LEU A 24 -9.12 5.30 -1.28
CA LEU A 24 -9.13 5.17 0.18
C LEU A 24 -8.71 3.78 0.66
N GLU A 25 -9.15 2.72 -0.01
CA GLU A 25 -8.74 1.35 0.30
C GLU A 25 -7.23 1.17 0.11
N MET A 26 -6.68 1.67 -1.00
CA MET A 26 -5.23 1.63 -1.24
C MET A 26 -4.44 2.47 -0.23
N ASP A 27 -4.97 3.62 0.19
CA ASP A 27 -4.35 4.46 1.20
C ASP A 27 -4.24 3.75 2.57
N VAL A 28 -5.22 2.91 2.89
CA VAL A 28 -5.16 2.03 4.07
C VAL A 28 -4.09 0.95 3.88
N GLN A 29 -4.02 0.33 2.71
CA GLN A 29 -2.99 -0.68 2.40
C GLN A 29 -1.58 -0.08 2.48
N LYS A 30 -1.38 1.12 1.94
CA LYS A 30 -0.14 1.89 2.01
C LYS A 30 0.31 2.10 3.47
N LYS A 31 -0.59 2.58 4.33
CA LYS A 31 -0.28 2.78 5.77
C LYS A 31 0.04 1.48 6.49
N ALA A 32 -0.61 0.38 6.11
CA ALA A 32 -0.30 -0.94 6.66
C ALA A 32 1.11 -1.39 6.25
N LEU A 33 1.47 -1.23 4.97
CA LEU A 33 2.82 -1.54 4.46
C LEU A 33 3.90 -0.68 5.11
N ASP A 34 3.67 0.63 5.27
CA ASP A 34 4.58 1.53 5.98
C ASP A 34 4.82 1.05 7.43
N SER A 35 3.75 0.67 8.12
CA SER A 35 3.82 0.15 9.48
C SER A 35 4.59 -1.17 9.55
N GLU A 36 4.40 -2.05 8.57
CA GLU A 36 5.10 -3.33 8.47
C GLU A 36 6.61 -3.14 8.22
N ILE A 37 6.98 -2.20 7.34
CA ILE A 37 8.39 -1.83 7.09
C ILE A 37 9.06 -1.35 8.38
N ILE A 38 8.43 -0.43 9.11
CA ILE A 38 8.95 0.08 10.38
C ILE A 38 9.17 -1.05 11.40
N LEU A 39 8.23 -1.99 11.48
CA LEU A 39 8.35 -3.16 12.36
C LEU A 39 9.54 -4.03 11.97
N TYR A 40 9.71 -4.34 10.68
CA TYR A 40 10.85 -5.13 10.24
C TYR A 40 12.19 -4.40 10.41
N GLU A 41 12.24 -3.08 10.21
CA GLU A 41 13.44 -2.28 10.48
C GLU A 41 13.82 -2.35 11.97
N ALA A 42 12.83 -2.30 12.87
CA ALA A 42 13.07 -2.49 14.31
C ALA A 42 13.58 -3.91 14.63
N GLU A 43 13.06 -4.94 13.96
CA GLU A 43 13.54 -6.32 14.11
C GLU A 43 14.98 -6.51 13.59
N VAL A 44 15.35 -5.86 12.48
CA VAL A 44 16.74 -5.83 11.98
C VAL A 44 17.67 -5.21 13.01
N LEU A 45 17.30 -4.06 13.60
CA LEU A 45 18.10 -3.41 14.65
C LEU A 45 18.24 -4.30 15.88
N SER A 46 17.16 -4.97 16.29
CA SER A 46 17.16 -5.94 17.39
C SER A 46 18.09 -7.13 17.09
N CYS A 47 18.05 -7.67 15.87
CA CYS A 47 18.94 -8.76 15.44
C CYS A 47 20.41 -8.31 15.41
N SER A 48 20.70 -7.14 14.85
CA SER A 48 22.05 -6.58 14.80
C SER A 48 22.64 -6.37 16.20
N SER A 49 21.83 -5.88 17.15
CA SER A 49 22.24 -5.73 18.55
C SER A 49 22.58 -7.08 19.20
N LYS A 50 21.70 -8.09 19.03
CA LYS A 50 21.93 -9.44 19.55
C LYS A 50 23.16 -10.09 18.93
N LEU A 51 23.37 -9.91 17.63
CA LEU A 51 24.53 -10.42 16.91
C LEU A 51 25.82 -9.80 17.45
N SER A 52 25.86 -8.48 17.64
CA SER A 52 27.02 -7.81 18.26
C SER A 52 27.32 -8.29 19.68
N MET A 53 26.29 -8.64 20.46
CA MET A 53 26.50 -9.26 21.78
C MET A 53 27.08 -10.67 21.66
N LEU A 54 26.61 -11.48 20.71
CA LEU A 54 27.13 -12.82 20.47
C LEU A 54 28.58 -12.80 19.97
N GLU A 55 28.93 -11.87 19.07
CA GLU A 55 30.31 -11.68 18.59
C GLU A 55 31.26 -11.35 19.75
N LYS A 56 30.89 -10.45 20.66
CA LYS A 56 31.70 -10.15 21.85
C LYS A 56 31.85 -11.34 22.78
N GLN A 57 30.79 -12.15 22.92
CA GLN A 57 30.86 -13.40 23.69
C GLN A 57 31.79 -14.41 23.02
N LEU A 58 31.76 -14.49 21.69
CA LEU A 58 32.64 -15.34 20.90
C LEU A 58 34.10 -14.93 21.12
N ASP A 59 34.44 -13.65 20.94
CA ASP A 59 35.79 -13.10 21.16
C ASP A 59 36.30 -13.45 22.56
N THR A 60 35.44 -13.31 23.58
CA THR A 60 35.78 -13.62 24.97
C THR A 60 36.11 -15.11 25.14
N VAL A 61 35.26 -16.00 24.62
CA VAL A 61 35.46 -17.46 24.75
C VAL A 61 36.65 -17.92 23.91
N GLU A 62 36.92 -17.31 22.77
CA GLU A 62 38.11 -17.60 21.96
C GLU A 62 39.40 -17.21 22.70
N GLN A 63 39.40 -16.05 23.35
CA GLN A 63 40.53 -15.62 24.17
C GLN A 63 40.74 -16.53 25.39
N GLU A 64 39.66 -16.87 26.12
CA GLU A 64 39.70 -17.82 27.24
C GLU A 64 40.27 -19.18 26.78
N GLN A 65 39.86 -19.65 25.60
CA GLN A 65 40.36 -20.90 25.04
C GLN A 65 41.87 -20.84 24.73
N GLU A 66 42.36 -19.72 24.18
CA GLU A 66 43.79 -19.55 23.88
C GLU A 66 44.63 -19.48 25.16
N ASP A 67 44.15 -18.79 26.18
CA ASP A 67 44.83 -18.70 27.47
C ASP A 67 44.97 -20.10 28.11
N ILE A 68 43.90 -20.90 28.10
CA ILE A 68 43.93 -22.30 28.59
C ILE A 68 44.90 -23.15 27.78
N LYS A 69 44.94 -23.01 26.44
CA LYS A 69 45.91 -23.75 25.60
C LYS A 69 47.35 -23.42 25.98
N GLN A 70 47.66 -22.14 26.20
CA GLN A 70 49.00 -21.74 26.62
C GLN A 70 49.34 -22.26 28.02
N GLU A 71 48.39 -22.23 28.94
CA GLU A 71 48.56 -22.76 30.29
C GLU A 71 48.84 -24.28 30.29
N VAL A 72 48.06 -25.05 29.52
CA VAL A 72 48.31 -26.50 29.31
C VAL A 72 49.70 -26.75 28.73
N LYS A 73 50.13 -25.94 27.74
CA LYS A 73 51.45 -26.06 27.12
C LYS A 73 52.57 -25.84 28.14
N VAL A 74 52.45 -24.82 28.98
CA VAL A 74 53.42 -24.52 30.04
C VAL A 74 53.45 -25.64 31.08
N ARG A 75 52.28 -26.12 31.55
CA ARG A 75 52.20 -27.23 32.50
C ARG A 75 52.81 -28.52 31.95
N ARG A 76 52.53 -28.87 30.69
CA ARG A 76 53.14 -30.03 30.01
C ARG A 76 54.66 -29.91 29.93
N ALA A 77 55.18 -28.72 29.61
CA ALA A 77 56.63 -28.50 29.62
C ALA A 77 57.25 -28.68 31.02
N ARG A 78 56.56 -28.24 32.08
CA ARG A 78 56.97 -28.45 33.47
C ARG A 78 56.93 -29.93 33.86
N LEU A 79 55.89 -30.66 33.46
CA LEU A 79 55.77 -32.10 33.69
C LEU A 79 56.92 -32.85 33.00
N ASN A 80 57.18 -32.60 31.72
CA ASN A 80 58.28 -33.23 30.99
C ASN A 80 59.64 -33.00 31.67
N LYS A 81 59.88 -31.79 32.20
CA LYS A 81 61.11 -31.50 32.95
C LYS A 81 61.20 -32.32 34.24
N LYS A 82 60.08 -32.51 34.95
CA LYS A 82 60.01 -33.31 36.17
C LYS A 82 60.21 -34.80 35.89
N GLU A 83 59.66 -35.30 34.80
CA GLU A 83 59.88 -36.67 34.32
C GLU A 83 61.36 -36.91 33.98
N GLN A 84 62.03 -35.95 33.33
CA GLN A 84 63.47 -36.01 33.07
C GLN A 84 64.31 -35.99 34.37
N GLU A 85 63.93 -35.16 35.35
CA GLU A 85 64.57 -35.13 36.67
C GLU A 85 64.44 -36.50 37.38
N MET A 86 63.27 -37.16 37.29
CA MET A 86 63.06 -38.51 37.80
C MET A 86 63.93 -39.54 37.07
N GLU A 87 63.97 -39.53 35.74
CA GLU A 87 64.77 -40.48 34.95
C GLU A 87 66.27 -40.41 35.33
N VAL A 88 66.79 -39.20 35.57
CA VAL A 88 68.16 -39.00 36.05
C VAL A 88 68.36 -39.60 37.44
N LEU A 89 67.43 -39.39 38.37
CA LEU A 89 67.51 -39.96 39.72
C LEU A 89 67.42 -41.49 39.70
N GLU A 90 66.60 -42.07 38.82
CA GLU A 90 66.53 -43.53 38.66
C GLU A 90 67.82 -44.13 38.08
N SER A 91 68.57 -43.35 37.30
CA SER A 91 69.86 -43.77 36.74
C SER A 91 71.04 -43.67 37.73
N ASN A 92 70.92 -42.81 38.75
CA ASN A 92 71.94 -42.61 39.77
C ASN A 92 71.67 -43.56 40.95
N GLN A 93 72.62 -44.44 41.30
CA GLN A 93 72.46 -45.45 42.37
C GLN A 93 72.42 -44.88 43.80
N ASP A 94 72.36 -43.57 43.98
CA ASP A 94 72.25 -42.92 45.29
C ASP A 94 70.76 -42.65 45.61
N GLU A 95 70.23 -43.44 46.55
CA GLU A 95 68.83 -43.52 46.98
C GLU A 95 68.36 -42.27 47.77
N ASP A 96 68.16 -41.12 47.12
CA ASP A 96 67.31 -40.06 47.71
C ASP A 96 65.83 -40.37 47.46
N GLU A 97 65.34 -41.42 48.13
CA GLU A 97 63.94 -41.88 48.04
C GLU A 97 62.94 -40.79 48.42
N ASN A 98 63.31 -39.87 49.33
CA ASN A 98 62.47 -38.74 49.69
C ASN A 98 62.29 -37.76 48.52
N LEU A 99 63.37 -37.48 47.78
CA LEU A 99 63.30 -36.62 46.60
C LEU A 99 62.51 -37.29 45.47
N LYS A 100 62.64 -38.61 45.29
CA LYS A 100 61.89 -39.39 44.31
C LYS A 100 60.39 -39.34 44.58
N VAL A 101 59.96 -39.63 45.81
CA VAL A 101 58.55 -39.57 46.23
C VAL A 101 57.99 -38.15 46.04
N SER A 102 58.75 -37.11 46.40
CA SER A 102 58.32 -35.73 46.22
C SER A 102 58.12 -35.35 44.74
N LEU A 103 58.99 -35.82 43.83
CA LEU A 103 58.85 -35.56 42.39
C LEU A 103 57.69 -36.34 41.77
N GLU A 104 57.42 -37.55 42.27
CA GLU A 104 56.26 -38.35 41.85
C GLU A 104 54.95 -37.68 42.27
N ASP A 105 54.88 -37.17 43.51
CA ASP A 105 53.71 -36.43 44.00
C ASP A 105 53.49 -35.12 43.22
N ASP A 106 54.56 -34.35 42.97
CA ASP A 106 54.49 -33.14 42.13
C ASP A 106 54.01 -33.46 40.70
N SER A 107 54.49 -34.57 40.12
CA SER A 107 54.09 -35.01 38.77
C SER A 107 52.63 -35.42 38.72
N LYS A 108 52.14 -36.14 39.75
CA LYS A 108 50.70 -36.49 39.88
C LYS A 108 49.82 -35.26 39.98
N VAL A 109 50.23 -34.25 40.75
CA VAL A 109 49.51 -32.97 40.85
C VAL A 109 49.48 -32.27 39.49
N LEU A 110 50.61 -32.18 38.79
CA LEU A 110 50.67 -31.57 37.45
C LEU A 110 49.81 -32.30 36.42
N VAL A 111 49.78 -33.63 36.45
CA VAL A 111 48.89 -34.44 35.59
C VAL A 111 47.42 -34.13 35.88
N GLY A 112 47.05 -34.00 37.17
CA GLY A 112 45.71 -33.57 37.58
C GLY A 112 45.35 -32.19 37.01
N GLU A 113 46.21 -31.19 37.22
CA GLU A 113 45.99 -29.83 36.70
C GLU A 113 45.89 -29.77 35.17
N ILE A 114 46.72 -30.55 34.46
CA ILE A 114 46.66 -30.64 32.99
C ILE A 114 45.33 -31.26 32.57
N THR A 115 44.90 -32.33 33.23
CA THR A 115 43.64 -33.01 32.92
C THR A 115 42.45 -32.06 33.13
N ASP A 116 42.43 -31.33 34.24
CA ASP A 116 41.38 -30.35 34.53
C ASP A 116 41.34 -29.24 33.48
N ALA A 117 42.49 -28.70 33.10
CA ALA A 117 42.58 -27.67 32.06
C ALA A 117 42.16 -28.20 30.66
N GLU A 118 42.46 -29.46 30.34
CA GLU A 118 42.00 -30.11 29.11
C GLU A 118 40.48 -30.31 29.09
N VAL A 119 39.88 -30.66 30.23
CA VAL A 119 38.41 -30.72 30.38
C VAL A 119 37.79 -29.33 30.17
N MET A 120 38.36 -28.29 30.78
CA MET A 120 37.91 -26.91 30.57
C MET A 120 38.04 -26.50 29.10
N LEU A 121 39.13 -26.88 28.42
CA LEU A 121 39.34 -26.59 27.01
C LEU A 121 38.25 -27.23 26.12
N GLU A 122 37.88 -28.48 26.41
CA GLU A 122 36.81 -29.15 25.67
C GLU A 122 35.43 -28.53 25.92
N ASP A 123 35.18 -28.04 27.14
CA ASP A 123 33.97 -27.27 27.43
C ASP A 123 33.93 -25.94 26.65
N HIS A 124 35.04 -25.20 26.58
CA HIS A 124 35.11 -23.97 25.77
C HIS A 124 34.93 -24.25 24.28
N LYS A 125 35.49 -25.35 23.74
CA LYS A 125 35.21 -25.78 22.36
C LYS A 125 33.73 -26.05 22.12
N ARG A 126 33.04 -26.67 23.08
CA ARG A 126 31.57 -26.89 23.00
C ARG A 126 30.83 -25.55 23.00
N ARG A 127 31.19 -24.63 23.90
CA ARG A 127 30.61 -23.28 23.96
C ARG A 127 30.80 -22.52 22.64
N LEU A 128 32.01 -22.53 22.06
CA LEU A 128 32.27 -21.91 20.75
C LEU A 128 31.40 -22.50 19.64
N ARG A 129 31.28 -23.83 19.54
CA ARG A 129 30.40 -24.46 18.55
C ARG A 129 28.95 -23.97 18.66
N VAL A 130 28.45 -23.82 19.88
CA VAL A 130 27.10 -23.31 20.11
C VAL A 130 26.99 -21.83 19.72
N LEU A 131 27.97 -21.00 20.12
CA LEU A 131 27.99 -19.57 19.78
C LEU A 131 28.04 -19.34 18.26
N PHE A 132 28.92 -20.05 17.53
CA PHE A 132 28.96 -19.98 16.08
C PHE A 132 27.62 -20.31 15.44
N SER A 133 26.95 -21.38 15.88
CA SER A 133 25.62 -21.74 15.37
C SER A 133 24.56 -20.67 15.69
N LEU A 134 24.68 -19.98 16.82
CA LEU A 134 23.78 -18.89 17.19
C LEU A 134 24.02 -17.64 16.35
N VAL A 135 25.29 -17.32 16.04
CA VAL A 135 25.66 -16.20 15.15
C VAL A 135 25.09 -16.44 13.76
N GLU A 136 25.36 -17.60 13.15
CA GLU A 136 24.86 -17.98 11.82
C GLU A 136 23.34 -17.86 11.74
N LYS A 137 22.61 -18.39 12.73
CA LYS A 137 21.13 -18.26 12.78
C LYS A 137 20.67 -16.81 12.87
N ARG A 138 21.40 -15.94 13.56
CA ARG A 138 21.05 -14.52 13.70
C ARG A 138 21.34 -13.74 12.41
N GLU A 139 22.39 -14.08 11.69
CA GLU A 139 22.66 -13.57 10.35
C GLU A 139 21.53 -13.94 9.39
N GLU A 140 21.15 -15.22 9.34
CA GLU A 140 20.02 -15.71 8.53
C GLU A 140 18.68 -15.06 8.89
N GLU A 141 18.43 -14.80 10.18
CA GLU A 141 17.25 -14.03 10.61
C GLU A 141 17.31 -12.58 10.11
N GLY A 142 18.47 -11.93 10.22
CA GLY A 142 18.70 -10.58 9.72
C GLY A 142 18.44 -10.46 8.22
N GLU A 143 18.98 -11.37 7.42
CA GLU A 143 18.76 -11.43 5.97
C GLU A 143 17.28 -11.62 5.62
N ARG A 144 16.58 -12.49 6.35
CA ARG A 144 15.13 -12.71 6.15
C ARG A 144 14.32 -11.45 6.43
N PHE A 145 14.65 -10.67 7.45
CA PHE A 145 13.98 -9.39 7.70
C PHE A 145 14.29 -8.36 6.62
N GLN A 146 15.53 -8.30 6.13
CA GLN A 146 15.91 -7.42 5.02
C GLN A 146 15.15 -7.76 3.72
N ASP A 147 15.01 -9.04 3.38
CA ASP A 147 14.21 -9.49 2.23
C ASP A 147 12.73 -9.09 2.37
N ARG A 148 12.16 -9.21 3.57
CA ARG A 148 10.79 -8.76 3.84
C ARG A 148 10.63 -7.25 3.70
N ILE A 149 11.59 -6.46 4.19
CA ILE A 149 11.60 -5.00 3.99
C ILE A 149 11.62 -4.67 2.50
N LEU A 150 12.49 -5.32 1.73
CA LEU A 150 12.58 -5.08 0.29
C LEU A 150 11.25 -5.37 -0.41
N LYS A 151 10.64 -6.53 -0.14
CA LYS A 151 9.33 -6.91 -0.70
C LYS A 151 8.22 -5.94 -0.31
N ALA A 152 8.18 -5.51 0.95
CA ALA A 152 7.19 -4.55 1.41
C ALA A 152 7.38 -3.18 0.75
N ARG A 153 8.63 -2.72 0.54
CA ARG A 153 8.93 -1.49 -0.21
C ARG A 153 8.52 -1.60 -1.68
N GLU A 154 8.79 -2.72 -2.34
CA GLU A 154 8.33 -2.94 -3.71
C GLU A 154 6.80 -2.95 -3.83
N GLN A 155 6.10 -3.51 -2.85
CA GLN A 155 4.64 -3.45 -2.77
C GLN A 155 4.16 -2.01 -2.56
N LEU A 156 4.81 -1.27 -1.66
CA LEU A 156 4.50 0.13 -1.38
C LEU A 156 4.67 1.01 -2.63
N ASP A 157 5.74 0.81 -3.40
CA ASP A 157 5.98 1.52 -4.65
C ASP A 157 4.89 1.23 -5.68
N ARG A 158 4.44 -0.03 -5.80
CA ARG A 158 3.32 -0.39 -6.68
C ARG A 158 2.02 0.29 -6.27
N VAL A 159 1.68 0.25 -4.97
CA VAL A 159 0.47 0.90 -4.44
C VAL A 159 0.54 2.42 -4.65
N ASN A 160 1.70 3.05 -4.48
CA ASN A 160 1.86 4.49 -4.72
C ASN A 160 1.62 4.86 -6.19
N VAL A 161 2.07 4.03 -7.14
CA VAL A 161 1.80 4.25 -8.56
C VAL A 161 0.31 4.11 -8.85
N GLU A 162 -0.34 3.07 -8.33
CA GLU A 162 -1.76 2.82 -8.56
C GLU A 162 -2.65 3.92 -7.97
N ILE A 163 -2.32 4.42 -6.76
CA ILE A 163 -2.99 5.60 -6.18
C ILE A 163 -2.83 6.82 -7.10
N ALA A 164 -1.63 7.09 -7.61
CA ALA A 164 -1.39 8.25 -8.47
C ALA A 164 -2.16 8.17 -9.80
N GLU A 165 -2.28 6.96 -10.37
CA GLU A 165 -3.11 6.70 -11.56
C GLU A 165 -4.60 6.96 -11.25
N LEU A 166 -5.12 6.48 -10.13
CA LEU A 166 -6.50 6.74 -9.73
C LEU A 166 -6.79 8.20 -9.41
N GLU A 167 -5.87 8.93 -8.75
CA GLU A 167 -6.00 10.37 -8.48
C GLU A 167 -6.05 11.17 -9.79
N GLN A 168 -5.30 10.72 -10.81
CA GLN A 168 -5.37 11.29 -12.15
C GLN A 168 -6.74 11.02 -12.80
N ASP A 169 -7.24 9.79 -12.72
CA ASP A 169 -8.56 9.41 -13.25
C ASP A 169 -9.69 10.16 -12.53
N GLU A 170 -9.63 10.31 -11.21
CA GLU A 170 -10.57 11.11 -10.41
C GLU A 170 -10.60 12.57 -10.90
N SER A 171 -9.43 13.15 -11.12
CA SER A 171 -9.30 14.53 -11.61
C SER A 171 -9.95 14.69 -13.00
N GLN A 172 -9.72 13.75 -13.92
CA GLN A 172 -10.33 13.77 -15.25
C GLN A 172 -11.86 13.58 -15.19
N LEU A 173 -12.35 12.67 -14.35
CA LEU A 173 -13.78 12.45 -14.15
C LEU A 173 -14.44 13.70 -13.55
N SER A 174 -13.79 14.37 -12.60
CA SER A 174 -14.29 15.61 -12.00
C SER A 174 -14.40 16.74 -13.02
N GLU A 175 -13.38 16.91 -13.88
CA GLU A 175 -13.39 17.90 -14.96
C GLU A 175 -14.53 17.63 -15.95
N ASN A 176 -14.69 16.38 -16.39
CA ASN A 176 -15.75 15.97 -17.29
C ASN A 176 -17.15 16.14 -16.66
N GLU A 177 -17.31 15.91 -15.36
CA GLU A 177 -18.59 16.13 -14.66
C GLU A 177 -18.97 17.61 -14.68
N CYS A 178 -17.99 18.49 -14.51
CA CYS A 178 -18.18 19.94 -14.59
C CYS A 178 -18.66 20.36 -15.98
N ILE A 179 -17.98 19.89 -17.03
CA ILE A 179 -18.34 20.17 -18.43
C ILE A 179 -19.77 19.73 -18.73
N LEU A 180 -20.13 18.49 -18.39
CA LEU A 180 -21.48 17.98 -18.64
C LEU A 180 -22.55 18.71 -17.84
N ARG A 181 -22.22 19.19 -16.63
CA ARG A 181 -23.14 20.00 -15.83
C ARG A 181 -23.43 21.35 -16.50
N ASP A 182 -22.40 21.98 -17.07
CA ASP A 182 -22.55 23.22 -17.82
C ASP A 182 -23.33 23.02 -19.12
N GLU A 183 -23.06 21.93 -19.87
CA GLU A 183 -23.85 21.57 -21.05
C GLU A 183 -25.33 21.34 -20.71
N LEU A 184 -25.62 20.63 -19.62
CA LEU A 184 -27.00 20.39 -19.17
C LEU A 184 -27.70 21.71 -18.80
N LYS A 185 -26.98 22.68 -18.25
CA LYS A 185 -27.50 24.00 -17.93
C LYS A 185 -27.90 24.75 -19.22
N ILE A 186 -27.02 24.76 -20.22
CA ILE A 186 -27.29 25.38 -21.53
C ILE A 186 -28.53 24.74 -22.18
N ILE A 187 -28.59 23.41 -22.23
CA ILE A 187 -29.74 22.69 -22.81
C ILE A 187 -31.05 23.04 -22.10
N ASN A 188 -31.03 23.17 -20.77
CA ASN A 188 -32.21 23.56 -20.01
C ASN A 188 -32.64 25.01 -20.29
N GLU A 189 -31.69 25.93 -20.41
CA GLU A 189 -31.97 27.32 -20.78
C GLU A 189 -32.58 27.42 -22.18
N GLU A 190 -32.04 26.70 -23.16
CA GLU A 190 -32.59 26.61 -24.52
C GLU A 190 -33.99 26.01 -24.54
N TYR A 191 -34.24 24.95 -23.75
CA TYR A 191 -35.57 24.35 -23.64
C TYR A 191 -36.61 25.35 -23.11
N LEU A 192 -36.24 26.16 -22.10
CA LEU A 192 -37.10 27.22 -21.56
C LEU A 192 -37.42 28.31 -22.59
N VAL A 193 -36.46 28.66 -23.45
CA VAL A 193 -36.70 29.63 -24.54
C VAL A 193 -37.71 29.06 -25.53
N VAL A 194 -37.51 27.81 -25.98
CA VAL A 194 -38.41 27.14 -26.93
C VAL A 194 -39.83 26.97 -26.35
N ASP A 195 -39.95 26.61 -25.08
CA ASP A 195 -41.25 26.44 -24.41
C ASP A 195 -42.02 27.77 -24.34
N ASN A 196 -41.32 28.87 -24.00
CA ASN A 196 -41.89 30.22 -24.02
C ASN A 196 -42.32 30.66 -25.43
N GLU A 197 -41.51 30.37 -26.46
CA GLU A 197 -41.87 30.65 -27.84
C GLU A 197 -43.11 29.87 -28.27
N TYR A 198 -43.18 28.58 -27.91
CA TYR A 198 -44.33 27.74 -28.19
C TYR A 198 -45.61 28.27 -27.53
N GLU A 199 -45.55 28.68 -26.25
CA GLU A 199 -46.67 29.34 -25.58
C GLU A 199 -47.10 30.63 -26.29
N ASN A 200 -46.14 31.46 -26.71
CA ASN A 200 -46.44 32.69 -27.45
C ASN A 200 -47.12 32.41 -28.79
N PHE A 201 -46.63 31.42 -29.55
CA PHE A 201 -47.27 30.99 -30.79
C PHE A 201 -48.67 30.41 -30.55
N ALA A 202 -48.86 29.62 -29.49
CA ALA A 202 -50.18 29.10 -29.12
C ALA A 202 -51.16 30.24 -28.80
N ARG A 203 -50.73 31.27 -28.05
CA ARG A 203 -51.55 32.47 -27.78
C ARG A 203 -51.90 33.24 -29.06
N GLN A 204 -50.92 33.47 -29.94
CA GLN A 204 -51.15 34.12 -31.22
C GLN A 204 -52.14 33.34 -32.09
N ARG A 205 -52.02 32.01 -32.13
CA ARG A 205 -52.94 31.14 -32.87
C ARG A 205 -54.38 31.30 -32.36
N THR A 206 -54.60 31.25 -31.05
CA THR A 206 -55.91 31.44 -30.44
C THR A 206 -56.51 32.81 -30.78
N ASN A 207 -55.69 33.88 -30.74
CA ASN A 207 -56.15 35.22 -31.10
C ASN A 207 -56.56 35.31 -32.59
N LEU A 208 -55.77 34.73 -33.48
CA LEU A 208 -56.08 34.69 -34.92
C LEU A 208 -57.31 33.84 -35.21
N GLU A 209 -57.47 32.69 -34.56
CA GLU A 209 -58.68 31.84 -34.65
C GLU A 209 -59.93 32.64 -34.24
N HIS A 210 -59.84 33.45 -33.18
CA HIS A 210 -60.92 34.32 -32.75
C HIS A 210 -61.23 35.42 -33.79
N GLU A 211 -60.21 36.10 -34.31
CA GLU A 211 -60.37 37.16 -35.31
C GLU A 211 -60.99 36.62 -36.62
N VAL A 212 -60.54 35.45 -37.09
CA VAL A 212 -61.11 34.77 -38.26
C VAL A 212 -62.59 34.47 -38.00
N ASN A 213 -62.93 33.90 -36.84
CA ASN A 213 -64.32 33.58 -36.50
C ASN A 213 -65.22 34.84 -36.45
N GLU A 214 -64.72 35.96 -35.91
CA GLU A 214 -65.47 37.23 -35.95
C GLU A 214 -65.66 37.74 -37.38
N LYS A 215 -64.62 37.68 -38.23
CA LYS A 215 -64.70 38.09 -39.63
C LYS A 215 -65.64 37.20 -40.44
N THR A 216 -65.63 35.88 -40.22
CA THR A 216 -66.55 34.93 -40.84
C THR A 216 -68.00 35.28 -40.50
N LYS A 217 -68.32 35.52 -39.22
CA LYS A 217 -69.67 35.95 -38.81
C LYS A 217 -70.12 37.26 -39.45
N LYS A 218 -69.21 38.24 -39.58
CA LYS A 218 -69.50 39.50 -40.27
C LYS A 218 -69.77 39.28 -41.75
N LEU A 219 -69.02 38.39 -42.40
CA LEU A 219 -69.23 38.02 -43.80
C LEU A 219 -70.59 37.36 -43.99
N GLU A 220 -70.95 36.40 -43.15
CA GLU A 220 -72.28 35.74 -43.15
C GLU A 220 -73.42 36.75 -43.04
N LEU A 221 -73.29 37.76 -42.16
CA LEU A 221 -74.29 38.83 -42.04
C LEU A 221 -74.39 39.69 -43.31
N ILE A 222 -73.27 40.00 -43.94
CA ILE A 222 -73.25 40.76 -45.21
C ILE A 222 -73.88 39.94 -46.33
N GLU A 223 -73.59 38.64 -46.42
CA GLU A 223 -74.20 37.74 -47.41
C GLU A 223 -75.72 37.69 -47.24
N ILE A 224 -76.23 37.56 -46.01
CA ILE A 224 -77.67 37.60 -45.72
C ILE A 224 -78.30 38.93 -46.17
N GLU A 225 -77.66 40.07 -45.88
CA GLU A 225 -78.17 41.38 -46.27
C GLU A 225 -78.14 41.57 -47.79
N TYR A 226 -77.09 41.08 -48.46
CA TYR A 226 -76.98 41.12 -49.91
C TYR A 226 -78.06 40.27 -50.60
N ASP A 227 -78.30 39.04 -50.11
CA ASP A 227 -79.37 38.19 -50.62
C ASP A 227 -80.74 38.85 -50.46
N LYS A 228 -80.99 39.50 -49.31
CA LYS A 228 -82.22 40.26 -49.09
C LYS A 228 -82.37 41.42 -50.08
N GLN A 229 -81.33 42.22 -50.29
CA GLN A 229 -81.36 43.32 -51.25
C GLN A 229 -81.56 42.82 -52.69
N ARG A 230 -80.93 41.70 -53.04
CA ARG A 230 -81.10 41.05 -54.33
C ARG A 230 -82.53 40.59 -54.56
N ASP A 231 -83.15 39.97 -53.55
CA ASP A 231 -84.56 39.57 -53.60
C ASP A 231 -85.49 40.78 -53.76
N GLU A 232 -85.23 41.88 -53.04
CA GLU A 232 -85.98 43.14 -53.18
C GLU A 232 -85.86 43.72 -54.61
N ILE A 233 -84.64 43.75 -55.18
CA ILE A 233 -84.42 44.21 -56.55
C ILE A 233 -85.15 43.32 -57.56
N SER A 234 -85.07 41.99 -57.40
CA SER A 234 -85.78 41.05 -58.27
C SER A 234 -87.30 41.29 -58.24
N GLN A 235 -87.88 41.56 -57.07
CA GLN A 235 -89.30 41.92 -56.95
C GLN A 235 -89.64 43.24 -57.65
N PHE A 236 -88.76 44.25 -57.57
CA PHE A 236 -88.94 45.50 -58.31
C PHE A 236 -88.86 45.30 -59.83
N GLU A 237 -87.93 44.47 -60.30
CA GLU A 237 -87.81 44.12 -61.73
C GLU A 237 -89.06 43.39 -62.24
N ASP A 238 -89.60 42.45 -61.46
CA ASP A 238 -90.85 41.76 -61.78
C ASP A 238 -92.02 42.75 -61.91
N VAL A 239 -92.17 43.68 -60.96
CA VAL A 239 -93.22 44.73 -61.01
C VAL A 239 -93.04 45.66 -62.22
N MET A 240 -91.81 46.03 -62.57
CA MET A 240 -91.53 46.89 -63.73
C MET A 240 -91.82 46.20 -65.06
N ASN A 241 -91.65 44.87 -65.15
CA ASN A 241 -91.96 44.11 -66.36
C ASN A 241 -93.48 43.87 -66.56
N GLU A 242 -94.30 44.10 -65.54
CA GLU A 242 -95.78 43.98 -65.59
C GLU A 242 -96.49 45.32 -65.93
N LEU A 243 -95.76 46.44 -65.99
CA LEU A 243 -96.25 47.78 -66.36
C LEU A 243 -96.05 48.08 -67.85
#